data_AF-A0A3B9EE20-F1
#
_entry.id   AF-A0A3B9EE20-F1
#
_cell.length_a   1.000
_cell.length_b   1.000
_cell.length_c   1.000
_cell.angle_alpha   90.00
_cell.angle_beta   90.00
_cell.angle_gamma   90.00
#
_symmetry.space_group_name_H-M   'P 1'
#
loop_
_entity.id
_entity.type
_entity.pdbx_description
1 polymer ?
#
loop_
_entity_poly.entity_id
_entity_poly.type
_entity_poly.pdbx_seq_one_letter_code
_entity_poly.pdbx_strand_id
1 'polypeptide(L)'
;MMKTLLIAAAIAALSPTLTLAQNTAAPAPQAPVQAAPAIPPGPAATGMPVLPPATEAADCGGLLRSPAFCVTAQLDQIGALADAYTEHLSTLNWLAADGDDNRVIFVRRRDGGGCDGLQMVAFYDVSKPAEATAPGYLGFAVIPGDVCAATPETPAPTPSGGAAQ
;
A
#
# COMPACT_ATOMS: atom_id res chain seq x y z
N MET A 1 -24.19 -10.76 -65.46
CA MET A 1 -24.06 -11.95 -66.31
C MET A 1 -22.61 -12.42 -66.29
N MET A 2 -22.39 -13.74 -66.25
CA MET A 2 -21.12 -14.45 -66.02
C MET A 2 -19.89 -13.98 -66.82
N LYS A 3 -18.69 -14.06 -66.22
CA LYS A 3 -17.60 -14.90 -66.77
C LYS A 3 -16.45 -15.14 -65.77
N THR A 4 -16.31 -16.42 -65.43
CA THR A 4 -15.12 -17.26 -65.24
C THR A 4 -13.73 -16.63 -65.44
N LEU A 5 -12.74 -17.05 -64.62
CA LEU A 5 -11.50 -17.72 -65.07
C LEU A 5 -10.63 -18.21 -63.88
N LEU A 6 -10.20 -19.47 -63.97
CA LEU A 6 -9.20 -20.17 -63.15
C LEU A 6 -7.79 -19.82 -63.63
N ILE A 7 -6.82 -19.60 -62.74
CA ILE A 7 -5.40 -19.92 -62.98
C ILE A 7 -4.75 -20.36 -61.65
N ALA A 8 -4.18 -21.56 -61.65
CA ALA A 8 -3.34 -22.11 -60.60
C ALA A 8 -1.89 -21.63 -60.74
N ALA A 9 -1.22 -21.33 -59.62
CA ALA A 9 0.23 -21.17 -59.58
C ALA A 9 0.77 -21.75 -58.27
N ALA A 10 1.57 -22.82 -58.42
CA ALA A 10 2.35 -23.45 -57.37
C ALA A 10 3.53 -22.56 -56.96
N ILE A 11 3.77 -22.41 -55.66
CA ILE A 11 5.04 -21.88 -55.13
C ILE A 11 5.49 -22.74 -53.96
N ALA A 12 6.78 -23.06 -54.00
CA ALA A 12 7.48 -24.10 -53.28
C ALA A 12 7.47 -23.97 -51.76
N ALA A 13 7.38 -25.12 -51.09
CA ALA A 13 7.61 -25.29 -49.68
C ALA A 13 9.11 -25.16 -49.35
N LEU A 14 9.44 -24.26 -48.44
CA LEU A 14 10.71 -24.25 -47.71
C LEU A 14 10.38 -24.48 -46.24
N SER A 15 10.75 -25.66 -45.74
CA SER A 15 10.68 -26.01 -44.32
C SER A 15 11.90 -25.47 -43.59
N PRO A 16 11.73 -24.72 -42.49
CA PRO A 16 12.69 -24.73 -41.40
C PRO A 16 12.25 -25.75 -40.35
N THR A 17 13.18 -26.64 -40.04
CA THR A 17 13.20 -27.58 -38.91
C THR A 17 12.72 -26.94 -37.60
N LEU A 18 11.62 -27.45 -37.04
CA LEU A 18 11.22 -27.20 -35.66
C LEU A 18 12.09 -28.07 -34.74
N THR A 19 13.18 -27.49 -34.25
CA THR A 19 13.92 -27.98 -33.09
C THR A 19 12.96 -27.99 -31.89
N LEU A 20 12.71 -29.16 -31.29
CA LEU A 20 12.11 -29.24 -29.96
C LEU A 20 13.13 -28.68 -28.95
N ALA A 21 13.08 -27.36 -28.73
CA ALA A 21 13.72 -26.74 -27.60
C ALA A 21 12.94 -27.14 -26.35
N GLN A 22 13.65 -27.78 -25.43
CA GLN A 22 13.19 -28.26 -24.15
C GLN A 22 12.79 -27.03 -23.32
N ASN A 23 11.48 -26.82 -23.13
CA ASN A 23 10.96 -25.84 -22.17
C ASN A 23 11.22 -26.35 -20.75
N THR A 24 12.48 -26.29 -20.30
CA THR A 24 12.76 -26.13 -18.87
C THR A 24 12.36 -24.71 -18.51
N ALA A 25 11.07 -24.52 -18.21
CA ALA A 25 10.59 -23.32 -17.58
C ALA A 25 11.34 -23.16 -16.25
N ALA A 26 12.24 -22.19 -16.20
CA ALA A 26 12.77 -21.72 -14.93
C ALA A 26 11.58 -21.30 -14.05
N PRO A 27 11.63 -21.54 -12.72
CA PRO A 27 10.60 -21.00 -11.84
C PRO A 27 10.52 -19.49 -12.07
N ALA A 28 9.33 -19.03 -12.44
CA ALA A 28 9.05 -17.62 -12.61
C ALA A 28 9.44 -16.90 -11.30
N PRO A 29 10.04 -15.68 -11.37
CA PRO A 29 10.18 -14.85 -10.21
C PRO A 29 8.82 -14.75 -9.52
N GLN A 30 8.76 -15.16 -8.26
CA GLN A 30 7.57 -15.00 -7.44
C GLN A 30 7.17 -13.53 -7.53
N ALA A 31 5.94 -13.25 -7.97
CA ALA A 31 5.36 -11.92 -7.86
C ALA A 31 5.57 -11.45 -6.40
N PRO A 32 5.91 -10.18 -6.16
CA PRO A 32 6.12 -9.71 -4.80
C PRO A 32 4.87 -10.08 -4.00
N VAL A 33 5.06 -10.96 -3.02
CA VAL A 33 4.08 -11.20 -1.95
C VAL A 33 3.76 -9.82 -1.41
N GLN A 34 2.50 -9.42 -1.58
CA GLN A 34 1.98 -8.16 -1.10
C GLN A 34 2.20 -8.15 0.41
N ALA A 35 3.29 -7.51 0.84
CA ALA A 35 3.64 -7.42 2.25
C ALA A 35 2.47 -6.74 2.96
N ALA A 36 2.10 -7.26 4.13
CA ALA A 36 1.13 -6.59 4.99
C ALA A 36 1.50 -5.10 5.11
N PRO A 37 0.51 -4.17 5.10
CA PRO A 37 0.80 -2.75 5.10
C PRO A 37 1.73 -2.43 6.28
N ALA A 38 2.93 -1.94 5.95
CA ALA A 38 3.94 -1.68 6.95
C ALA A 38 3.54 -0.43 7.74
N ILE A 39 3.34 -0.59 9.05
CA ILE A 39 3.36 0.54 9.97
C ILE A 39 4.83 0.81 10.30
N PRO A 40 5.35 2.04 10.09
CA PRO A 40 6.63 2.47 10.63
C PRO A 40 6.69 2.12 12.12
N PRO A 41 7.78 1.54 12.61
CA PRO A 41 7.88 1.14 14.01
C PRO A 41 7.68 2.37 14.92
N GLY A 42 6.71 2.27 15.82
CA GLY A 42 6.33 3.32 16.75
C GLY A 42 5.45 2.78 17.87
N PRO A 43 5.29 3.51 18.99
CA PRO A 43 4.41 3.08 20.05
C PRO A 43 2.94 3.17 19.61
N ALA A 44 2.09 2.35 20.21
CA ALA A 44 0.65 2.43 20.04
C ALA A 44 0.15 3.85 20.39
N ALA A 45 -0.78 4.37 19.59
CA ALA A 45 -1.41 5.65 19.89
C ALA A 45 -2.19 5.56 21.21
N THR A 46 -2.03 6.55 22.09
CA THR A 46 -2.74 6.62 23.37
C THR A 46 -3.85 7.65 23.30
N GLY A 47 -5.00 7.36 23.94
CA GLY A 47 -6.12 8.30 24.03
C GLY A 47 -6.99 8.39 22.76
N MET A 48 -6.85 7.44 21.84
CA MET A 48 -7.76 7.29 20.70
C MET A 48 -9.14 6.83 21.20
N PRO A 49 -10.24 7.49 20.82
CA PRO A 49 -11.57 7.02 21.16
C PRO A 49 -11.93 5.78 20.32
N VAL A 50 -12.90 4.99 20.79
CA VAL A 50 -13.59 3.99 19.96
C VAL A 50 -14.82 4.68 19.35
N LEU A 51 -14.79 4.94 18.04
CA LEU A 51 -15.91 5.54 17.31
C LEU A 51 -16.92 4.47 16.86
N PRO A 52 -18.24 4.67 17.04
CA PRO A 52 -19.25 3.76 16.48
C PRO A 52 -19.13 3.64 14.95
N PRO A 53 -19.40 2.47 14.35
CA PRO A 53 -19.88 1.23 14.98
C PRO A 53 -18.76 0.32 15.53
N ALA A 54 -17.52 0.81 15.60
CA ALA A 54 -16.37 -0.02 15.92
C ALA A 54 -16.36 -0.48 17.39
N THR A 55 -15.62 -1.55 17.63
CA THR A 55 -15.23 -2.00 18.96
C THR A 55 -13.71 -2.03 19.07
N GLU A 56 -13.17 -1.93 20.28
CA GLU A 56 -11.74 -2.09 20.51
C GLU A 56 -11.29 -3.53 20.20
N ALA A 57 -10.13 -3.67 19.56
CA ALA A 57 -9.53 -4.94 19.18
C ALA A 57 -8.10 -5.02 19.74
N ALA A 58 -7.96 -5.48 20.98
CA ALA A 58 -6.70 -5.42 21.75
C ALA A 58 -5.51 -6.12 21.08
N ASP A 59 -5.75 -7.15 20.26
CA ASP A 59 -4.71 -7.91 19.54
C ASP A 59 -4.64 -7.60 18.04
N CYS A 60 -5.40 -6.61 17.56
CA CYS A 60 -5.51 -6.26 16.13
C CYS A 60 -5.89 -7.47 15.25
N GLY A 61 -6.64 -8.44 15.79
CA GLY A 61 -6.98 -9.68 15.10
C GLY A 61 -5.80 -10.65 14.90
N GLY A 62 -4.68 -10.42 15.60
CA GLY A 62 -3.43 -11.16 15.42
C GLY A 62 -2.71 -10.89 14.10
N LEU A 63 -3.16 -9.90 13.33
CA LEU A 63 -2.66 -9.58 11.99
C LEU A 63 -1.49 -8.62 12.00
N LEU A 64 -1.40 -7.77 13.03
CA LEU A 64 -0.39 -6.74 13.14
C LEU A 64 0.73 -7.16 14.10
N ARG A 65 1.98 -7.01 13.66
CA ARG A 65 3.17 -7.33 14.47
C ARG A 65 3.75 -6.13 15.22
N SER A 66 3.46 -4.92 14.75
CA SER A 66 3.87 -3.67 15.40
C SER A 66 2.84 -3.25 16.44
N PRO A 67 3.26 -2.60 17.55
CA PRO A 67 2.32 -2.04 18.52
C PRO A 67 1.37 -1.03 17.88
N ALA A 68 0.07 -1.18 18.11
CA ALA A 68 -0.95 -0.23 17.70
C ALA A 68 -2.14 -0.27 18.66
N PHE A 69 -2.86 0.85 18.76
CA PHE A 69 -4.23 0.82 19.22
C PHE A 69 -5.10 0.39 18.04
N CYS A 70 -5.96 -0.62 18.23
CA CYS A 70 -6.75 -1.16 17.14
C CYS A 70 -8.23 -1.15 17.46
N VAL A 71 -9.02 -0.85 16.45
CA VAL A 71 -10.47 -1.04 16.47
C VAL A 71 -10.88 -1.95 15.32
N THR A 72 -12.00 -2.63 15.47
CA THR A 72 -12.58 -3.50 14.46
C THR A 72 -14.02 -3.12 14.16
N ALA A 73 -14.40 -3.28 12.90
CA ALA A 73 -15.77 -3.17 12.40
C ALA A 73 -15.95 -4.15 11.23
N GLN A 74 -17.16 -4.22 10.66
CA GLN A 74 -17.38 -4.94 9.41
C GLN A 74 -16.57 -4.30 8.28
N LEU A 75 -16.02 -5.13 7.39
CA LEU A 75 -15.10 -4.72 6.32
C LEU A 75 -15.72 -3.65 5.42
N ASP A 76 -17.02 -3.75 5.13
CA ASP A 76 -17.75 -2.77 4.33
C ASP A 76 -17.94 -1.41 5.04
N GLN A 77 -17.73 -1.33 6.35
CA GLN A 77 -17.81 -0.09 7.14
C GLN A 77 -16.46 0.59 7.35
N ILE A 78 -15.34 -0.05 7.01
CA ILE A 78 -14.00 0.46 7.36
C ILE A 78 -13.69 1.79 6.68
N GLY A 79 -14.11 1.99 5.43
CA GLY A 79 -13.93 3.27 4.74
C GLY A 79 -14.61 4.42 5.48
N ALA A 80 -15.91 4.28 5.78
CA ALA A 80 -16.67 5.29 6.51
C ALA A 80 -16.13 5.51 7.94
N LEU A 81 -15.64 4.46 8.58
CA LEU A 81 -14.99 4.57 9.89
C LEU A 81 -13.67 5.36 9.82
N ALA A 82 -12.85 5.13 8.79
CA ALA A 82 -11.61 5.88 8.58
C ALA A 82 -11.87 7.37 8.33
N ASP A 83 -12.93 7.69 7.58
CA ASP A 83 -13.39 9.07 7.38
C ASP A 83 -13.80 9.72 8.71
N ALA A 84 -14.57 9.00 9.55
CA ALA A 84 -14.97 9.49 10.86
C ALA A 84 -13.78 9.75 11.80
N TYR A 85 -12.74 8.90 11.76
CA TYR A 85 -11.50 9.16 12.50
C TYR A 85 -10.76 10.37 11.95
N THR A 86 -10.71 10.55 10.63
CA THR A 86 -10.07 11.70 10.00
C THR A 86 -10.76 13.00 10.44
N GLU A 87 -12.09 13.03 10.42
CA GLU A 87 -12.88 14.16 10.92
C GLU A 87 -12.62 14.41 12.41
N HIS A 88 -12.70 13.37 13.24
CA HIS A 88 -12.44 13.48 14.67
C HIS A 88 -11.04 14.05 14.97
N LEU A 89 -10.01 13.49 14.33
CA LEU A 89 -8.62 13.91 14.49
C LEU A 89 -8.40 15.35 14.04
N SER A 90 -9.11 15.82 13.00
CA SER A 90 -9.05 17.21 12.58
C SER A 90 -9.53 18.19 13.67
N THR A 91 -10.54 17.81 14.46
CA THR A 91 -11.00 18.62 15.61
C THR A 91 -9.94 18.75 16.71
N LEU A 92 -8.95 17.84 16.71
CA LEU A 92 -7.81 17.81 17.62
C LEU A 92 -6.53 18.39 16.99
N ASN A 93 -6.66 19.13 15.89
CA ASN A 93 -5.59 19.75 15.11
C ASN A 93 -4.60 18.76 14.46
N TRP A 94 -4.97 17.50 14.30
CA TRP A 94 -4.24 16.57 13.44
C TRP A 94 -4.65 16.79 11.99
N LEU A 95 -3.68 16.94 11.10
CA LEU A 95 -3.88 17.19 9.68
C LEU A 95 -3.35 16.01 8.89
N ALA A 96 -4.16 15.45 7.99
CA ALA A 96 -3.68 14.48 7.01
C ALA A 96 -2.61 15.15 6.13
N ALA A 97 -1.43 14.55 6.05
CA ALA A 97 -0.25 15.10 5.36
C ALA A 97 0.25 14.19 4.24
N ASP A 98 0.07 12.89 4.36
CA ASP A 98 0.48 11.87 3.39
C ASP A 98 -0.37 10.61 3.57
N GLY A 99 -0.27 9.66 2.64
CA GLY A 99 -1.01 8.41 2.71
C GLY A 99 -1.02 7.62 1.40
N ASP A 100 -1.64 6.45 1.47
CA ASP A 100 -2.05 5.65 0.32
C ASP A 100 -3.44 5.07 0.56
N ASP A 101 -3.91 4.19 -0.34
CA ASP A 101 -5.25 3.62 -0.29
C ASP A 101 -5.63 2.99 1.07
N ASN A 102 -4.66 2.52 1.84
CA ASN A 102 -4.90 1.85 3.12
C ASN A 102 -4.23 2.54 4.31
N ARG A 103 -3.64 3.72 4.13
CA ARG A 103 -2.88 4.41 5.18
C ARG A 103 -3.07 5.91 5.11
N VAL A 104 -3.26 6.52 6.27
CA VAL A 104 -3.22 7.98 6.42
C VAL A 104 -2.16 8.35 7.44
N ILE A 105 -1.29 9.29 7.08
CA ILE A 105 -0.31 9.91 7.94
C ILE A 105 -0.86 11.28 8.36
N PHE A 106 -1.01 11.48 9.65
CA PHE A 106 -1.40 12.74 10.26
C PHE A 106 -0.22 13.42 10.90
N VAL A 107 -0.21 14.75 10.83
CA VAL A 107 0.76 15.60 11.53
C VAL A 107 0.04 16.60 12.42
N ARG A 108 0.63 16.91 13.57
CA ARG A 108 0.17 17.99 14.44
C ARG A 108 1.35 18.86 14.83
N ARG A 109 1.25 20.17 14.60
CA ARG A 109 2.30 21.13 14.96
C ARG A 109 2.42 21.24 16.48
N ARG A 110 3.66 21.29 16.98
CA ARG A 110 3.96 21.57 18.39
C ARG A 110 4.17 23.06 18.59
N ASP A 111 3.78 23.58 19.76
CA ASP A 111 3.93 25.01 20.09
C ASP A 111 5.40 25.48 20.08
N GLY A 112 6.35 24.57 20.38
CA GLY A 112 7.79 24.83 20.37
C GLY A 112 8.49 24.59 19.03
N GLY A 113 7.73 24.34 17.96
CA GLY A 113 8.27 23.95 16.65
C GLY A 113 8.35 22.44 16.45
N GLY A 114 8.40 22.04 15.18
CA GLY A 114 8.30 20.64 14.75
C GLY A 114 6.89 20.07 14.84
N CYS A 115 6.75 18.78 14.53
CA CYS A 115 5.47 18.10 14.47
C CYS A 115 5.49 16.72 15.12
N ASP A 116 4.39 16.38 15.78
CA ASP A 116 4.05 15.00 16.11
C ASP A 116 3.52 14.30 14.85
N GLY A 117 3.79 13.01 14.72
CA GLY A 117 3.22 12.17 13.67
C GLY A 117 2.34 11.07 14.23
N LEU A 118 1.23 10.79 13.55
CA LEU A 118 0.31 9.71 13.84
C LEU A 118 -0.02 8.99 12.54
N GLN A 119 -0.07 7.67 12.58
CA GLN A 119 -0.50 6.85 11.46
C GLN A 119 -1.79 6.14 11.79
N MET A 120 -2.73 6.15 10.84
CA MET A 120 -3.86 5.22 10.76
C MET A 120 -3.64 4.27 9.58
N VAL A 121 -3.86 2.98 9.78
CA VAL A 121 -3.80 1.98 8.71
C VAL A 121 -5.06 1.12 8.71
N ALA A 122 -5.62 0.87 7.53
CA ALA A 122 -6.70 -0.07 7.31
C ALA A 122 -6.14 -1.43 6.87
N PHE A 123 -6.67 -2.51 7.43
CA PHE A 123 -6.27 -3.87 7.05
C PHE A 123 -7.35 -4.89 7.40
N TYR A 124 -7.23 -6.08 6.81
CA TYR A 124 -8.09 -7.23 7.06
C TYR A 124 -7.30 -8.52 6.80
N ASP A 125 -7.88 -9.67 7.15
CA ASP A 125 -7.26 -10.97 6.94
C ASP A 125 -7.38 -11.39 5.47
N VAL A 126 -6.33 -11.11 4.68
CA VAL A 126 -6.25 -11.48 3.25
C VAL A 126 -6.12 -12.98 3.01
N SER A 127 -5.93 -13.79 4.06
CA SER A 127 -5.96 -15.26 3.92
C SER A 127 -7.37 -15.83 3.83
N LYS A 128 -8.39 -14.98 4.05
CA LYS A 128 -9.81 -15.32 3.99
C LYS A 128 -10.51 -14.53 2.87
N PRO A 129 -11.67 -15.01 2.38
CA PRO A 129 -12.50 -14.24 1.46
C PRO A 129 -12.85 -12.86 2.04
N ALA A 130 -12.74 -11.83 1.20
CA ALA A 130 -13.13 -10.46 1.53
C ALA A 130 -14.66 -10.32 1.45
N GLU A 131 -15.36 -10.74 2.50
CA GLU A 131 -16.81 -10.59 2.64
C GLU A 131 -17.16 -9.29 3.35
N ALA A 132 -18.30 -8.67 3.01
CA ALA A 132 -18.72 -7.38 3.59
C ALA A 132 -18.78 -7.42 5.13
N THR A 133 -19.26 -8.53 5.68
CA THR A 133 -19.40 -8.74 7.12
C THR A 133 -18.14 -9.26 7.80
N ALA A 134 -17.07 -9.53 7.03
CA ALA A 134 -15.80 -9.98 7.59
C ALA A 134 -15.19 -8.88 8.49
N PRO A 135 -14.36 -9.23 9.49
CA PRO A 135 -13.68 -8.24 10.31
C PRO A 135 -12.67 -7.45 9.47
N GLY A 136 -12.84 -6.13 9.46
CA GLY A 136 -11.80 -5.18 9.09
C GLY A 136 -11.26 -4.46 10.34
N TYR A 137 -10.10 -3.85 10.21
CA TYR A 137 -9.39 -3.20 11.32
C TYR A 137 -8.85 -1.84 10.91
N LEU A 138 -8.86 -0.91 11.86
CA LEU A 138 -8.04 0.30 11.82
C LEU A 138 -7.01 0.24 12.95
N GLY A 139 -5.74 0.39 12.61
CA GLY A 139 -4.63 0.43 13.56
C GLY A 139 -4.01 1.83 13.64
N PHE A 140 -3.73 2.29 14.86
CA PHE A 140 -3.20 3.61 15.16
C PHE A 140 -1.87 3.52 15.90
N ALA A 141 -0.83 4.17 15.36
CA ALA A 141 0.49 4.21 15.94
C ALA A 141 1.12 5.60 15.80
N VAL A 142 1.92 6.01 16.79
CA VAL A 142 2.66 7.27 16.74
C VAL A 142 3.89 7.09 15.87
N ILE A 143 4.18 8.04 14.99
CA ILE A 143 5.40 8.06 14.20
C ILE A 143 6.48 8.76 15.04
N PRO A 144 7.59 8.09 15.37
CA PRO A 144 8.61 8.68 16.22
C PRO A 144 9.39 9.78 15.51
N GLY A 145 9.79 10.80 16.27
CA GLY A 145 10.62 11.91 15.79
C GLY A 145 9.84 13.16 15.41
N ASP A 146 10.52 14.11 14.77
CA ASP A 146 9.92 15.32 14.21
C ASP A 146 9.58 15.08 12.74
N VAL A 147 8.31 14.81 12.47
CA VAL A 147 7.85 14.51 11.10
C VAL A 147 7.80 15.73 10.18
N CYS A 148 8.00 16.94 10.72
CA CYS A 148 8.11 18.17 9.94
C CYS A 148 9.56 18.57 9.65
N ALA A 149 10.55 17.84 10.17
CA ALA A 149 11.94 18.07 9.79
C ALA A 149 12.12 17.68 8.32
N ALA A 150 12.55 18.62 7.49
CA ALA A 150 12.92 18.31 6.12
C ALA A 150 14.01 17.22 6.14
N THR A 151 13.74 16.06 5.53
CA THR A 151 14.79 15.10 5.20
C THR A 151 15.84 15.86 4.40
N PRO A 152 17.12 15.91 4.81
CA PRO A 152 18.16 16.51 3.99
C PRO A 152 18.13 15.83 2.62
N GLU A 153 17.87 16.59 1.56
CA GLU A 153 17.99 16.07 0.21
C GLU A 153 19.39 15.50 0.06
N THR A 154 19.49 14.20 -0.22
CA THR A 154 20.78 13.58 -0.55
C THR A 154 21.31 14.33 -1.77
N PRO A 155 22.48 14.99 -1.71
CA PRO A 155 22.99 15.75 -2.84
C PRO A 155 23.08 14.86 -4.07
N ALA A 156 22.50 15.29 -5.19
CA ALA A 156 22.66 14.61 -6.46
C ALA A 156 24.17 14.45 -6.76
N PRO A 157 24.62 13.27 -7.22
CA PRO A 157 26.03 13.07 -7.54
C PRO A 157 26.44 14.08 -8.59
N THR A 158 27.42 14.92 -8.25
CA THR A 158 28.00 15.89 -9.18
C THR A 158 28.54 15.13 -10.40
N PRO A 159 28.12 15.44 -11.64
CA PRO A 159 28.69 14.80 -12.81
C PRO A 159 30.17 15.20 -12.89
N SER A 160 31.04 14.21 -12.73
CA SER A 160 32.48 14.37 -12.87
C SER A 160 32.77 14.66 -14.33
N GLY A 161 32.94 15.93 -14.69
CA GLY A 161 33.33 16.37 -16.01
C GLY A 161 34.70 15.80 -16.37
N GLY A 162 34.71 14.79 -17.24
CA GLY A 162 35.93 14.28 -17.85
C GLY A 162 36.48 15.30 -18.84
N ALA A 163 37.56 15.99 -18.44
CA ALA A 163 38.43 16.70 -19.36
C ALA A 163 39.23 15.66 -20.17
N ALA A 164 38.90 15.51 -21.46
CA ALA A 164 39.78 14.88 -22.42
C ALA A 164 40.61 15.97 -23.11
N GLN A 165 41.93 15.84 -22.95
CA GLN A 165 42.97 16.58 -23.67
C GLN A 165 43.09 16.07 -25.11
#